data_AF-A0A6V7WMY1-F1
#
_entry.id   AF-A0A6V7WMY1-F1
#
_cell.length_a   1.000
_cell.length_b   1.000
_cell.length_c   1.000
_cell.angle_alpha   90.00
_cell.angle_beta   90.00
_cell.angle_gamma   90.00
#
_symmetry.space_group_name_H-M   'P 1'
#
loop_
_entity.id
_entity.type
_entity.pdbx_description
1 polymer ?
#
loop_
_entity_poly.entity_id
_entity_poly.type
_entity_poly.pdbx_seq_one_letter_code
_entity_poly.pdbx_strand_id
1 'polypeptide(L)'
;MDTSKLLLCYNKGCGAKFNPDENKEDSCIFHPGPPYFHDAYKIWKCCNKKSTDFSTWLSFEGCTRGPHNPDKPCNDVPKVLLSQPEVDEKMIVWNGLNKPAERSEAHNRERVSLSVQMTESSCKALESELQRRKENVEIIDEIQNLKLLIGTGCTNNACKATYTGPETDLQECLHHPGNAIFHEGMKFWSCCERKTTDFGAFLDQLGCSRGKHCWTKVCFNFGNFFIFGGSLIYLTLNNNCCQ
;
A
#
# COMPACT_ATOMS: atom_id res chain seq x y z
N MET A 1 -42.97 -1.52 -20.51
CA MET A 1 -41.98 -0.44 -20.68
C MET A 1 -40.63 -1.09 -20.62
N ASP A 2 -39.95 -1.12 -21.76
CA ASP A 2 -38.68 -1.83 -21.92
C ASP A 2 -37.63 -1.19 -21.02
N THR A 3 -37.02 -1.99 -20.15
CA THR A 3 -35.93 -1.54 -19.26
C THR A 3 -34.63 -1.82 -19.98
N SER A 4 -34.38 -1.08 -21.06
CA SER A 4 -33.17 -1.21 -21.86
C SER A 4 -31.96 -1.01 -20.93
N LYS A 5 -31.11 -2.03 -20.85
CA LYS A 5 -29.97 -2.10 -19.94
C LYS A 5 -28.92 -1.05 -20.34
N LEU A 6 -28.98 0.13 -19.73
CA LEU A 6 -28.01 1.21 -19.96
C LEU A 6 -26.59 0.72 -19.63
N LEU A 7 -25.67 0.86 -20.59
CA LEU A 7 -24.26 0.49 -20.45
C LEU A 7 -23.43 1.73 -20.13
N LEU A 8 -22.28 1.54 -19.47
CA LEU A 8 -21.34 2.63 -19.17
C LEU A 8 -20.34 2.78 -20.31
N CYS A 9 -20.12 4.01 -20.77
CA CYS A 9 -19.10 4.32 -21.77
C CYS A 9 -17.70 4.38 -21.13
N TYR A 10 -16.77 3.61 -21.68
CA TYR A 10 -15.36 3.55 -21.26
C TYR A 10 -14.41 4.38 -22.13
N ASN A 11 -14.94 5.15 -23.10
CA ASN A 11 -14.13 6.11 -23.83
C ASN A 11 -13.60 7.20 -22.88
N LYS A 12 -12.33 7.58 -23.05
CA LYS A 12 -11.62 8.50 -22.15
C LYS A 12 -12.26 9.89 -22.20
N GLY A 13 -12.75 10.38 -21.06
CA GLY A 13 -13.43 11.68 -20.95
C GLY A 13 -14.94 11.65 -21.21
N CYS A 14 -15.55 10.49 -21.47
CA CYS A 14 -17.02 10.38 -21.61
C CYS A 14 -17.69 9.93 -20.31
N GLY A 15 -17.50 8.67 -19.89
CA GLY A 15 -18.09 8.14 -18.64
C GLY A 15 -19.62 8.15 -18.56
N ALA A 16 -20.33 8.46 -19.65
CA ALA A 16 -21.79 8.53 -19.68
C ALA A 16 -22.43 7.14 -19.78
N LYS A 17 -23.66 7.01 -19.29
CA LYS A 17 -24.50 5.83 -19.55
C LYS A 17 -25.21 6.00 -20.88
N PHE A 18 -25.23 4.96 -21.71
CA PHE A 18 -25.84 5.00 -23.04
C PHE A 18 -26.65 3.73 -23.32
N ASN A 19 -27.61 3.83 -24.23
CA ASN A 19 -28.35 2.69 -24.75
C ASN A 19 -27.58 2.11 -25.96
N PRO A 20 -27.18 0.82 -25.94
CA PRO A 20 -26.52 0.20 -27.10
C PRO A 20 -27.33 0.31 -28.39
N ASP A 21 -28.66 0.31 -28.32
CA ASP A 21 -29.54 0.35 -29.49
C ASP A 21 -29.63 1.75 -30.14
N GLU A 22 -29.26 2.81 -29.40
CA GLU A 22 -29.27 4.20 -29.88
C GLU A 22 -27.86 4.75 -30.13
N ASN A 23 -26.83 3.90 -30.12
CA ASN A 23 -25.43 4.30 -30.23
C ASN A 23 -25.06 4.63 -31.69
N LYS A 24 -25.01 5.92 -32.04
CA LYS A 24 -24.62 6.41 -33.37
C LYS A 24 -23.14 6.80 -33.42
N GLU A 25 -22.61 6.98 -34.62
CA GLU A 25 -21.20 7.37 -34.85
C GLU A 25 -20.82 8.73 -34.25
N ASP A 26 -21.77 9.57 -33.85
CA ASP A 26 -21.53 10.91 -33.30
C ASP A 26 -22.00 11.09 -31.85
N SER A 27 -22.44 10.01 -31.20
CA SER A 27 -23.08 10.05 -29.87
C SER A 27 -22.12 10.31 -28.71
N CYS A 28 -20.85 9.92 -28.85
CA CYS A 28 -19.82 10.08 -27.83
C CYS A 28 -18.77 11.12 -28.23
N ILE A 29 -18.39 12.00 -27.30
CA ILE A 29 -17.24 12.91 -27.45
C ILE A 29 -16.15 12.48 -26.47
N PHE A 30 -14.98 12.09 -26.96
CA PHE A 30 -13.92 11.50 -26.15
C PHE A 30 -12.50 11.83 -26.63
N HIS A 31 -11.51 11.42 -25.84
CA HIS A 31 -10.09 11.50 -26.18
C HIS A 31 -9.56 10.14 -26.65
N PRO A 32 -9.18 9.96 -27.92
CA PRO A 32 -8.62 8.71 -28.42
C PRO A 32 -7.18 8.48 -27.95
N GLY A 33 -6.47 9.55 -27.59
CA GLY A 33 -5.07 9.51 -27.18
C GLY A 33 -4.88 9.11 -25.70
N PRO A 34 -3.74 8.51 -25.34
CA PRO A 34 -3.40 8.30 -23.94
C PRO A 34 -3.13 9.63 -23.21
N PRO A 35 -3.35 9.67 -21.89
CA PRO A 35 -2.84 10.75 -21.06
C PRO A 35 -1.31 10.74 -21.05
N TYR A 36 -0.70 11.92 -20.99
CA TYR A 36 0.74 12.13 -20.90
C TYR A 36 1.01 13.07 -19.73
N PHE A 37 1.95 12.70 -18.86
CA PHE A 37 2.30 13.45 -17.66
C PHE A 37 3.76 13.88 -17.73
N HIS A 38 4.01 15.19 -17.76
CA HIS A 38 5.36 15.76 -17.85
C HIS A 38 5.40 17.16 -17.23
N ASP A 39 6.47 17.51 -16.51
CA ASP A 39 6.66 18.81 -15.86
C ASP A 39 5.44 19.29 -15.06
N ALA A 40 4.86 18.41 -14.25
CA ALA A 40 3.63 18.63 -13.48
C ALA A 40 2.35 18.90 -14.30
N TYR A 41 2.41 18.91 -15.63
CA TYR A 41 1.25 18.99 -16.52
C TYR A 41 0.63 17.62 -16.80
N LYS A 42 -0.69 17.60 -16.88
CA LYS A 42 -1.54 16.50 -17.32
C LYS A 42 -2.01 16.86 -18.72
N ILE A 43 -1.69 16.04 -19.71
CA ILE A 43 -1.84 16.38 -21.14
C ILE A 43 -2.61 15.27 -21.86
N TRP A 44 -3.60 15.64 -22.66
CA TRP A 44 -4.22 14.71 -23.62
C TRP A 44 -3.43 14.71 -24.93
N LYS A 45 -2.75 13.59 -25.25
CA LYS A 45 -1.91 13.52 -26.47
C LYS A 45 -2.67 13.77 -27.77
N CYS A 46 -3.96 13.45 -27.81
CA CYS A 46 -4.80 13.62 -29.00
C CYS A 46 -5.14 15.08 -29.35
N CYS A 47 -5.08 16.01 -28.40
CA CYS A 47 -5.47 17.41 -28.64
C CYS A 47 -4.58 18.44 -27.94
N ASN A 48 -3.51 18.01 -27.26
CA ASN A 48 -2.57 18.83 -26.51
C ASN A 48 -3.21 19.76 -25.46
N LYS A 49 -4.46 19.52 -25.05
CA LYS A 49 -5.08 20.17 -23.90
C LYS A 49 -4.31 19.75 -22.64
N LYS A 50 -3.88 20.74 -21.86
CA LYS A 50 -3.06 20.53 -20.66
C LYS A 50 -3.53 21.35 -19.47
N SER A 51 -3.41 20.78 -18.28
CA SER A 51 -3.62 21.49 -17.01
C SER A 51 -2.63 20.99 -15.96
N THR A 52 -2.32 21.83 -14.98
CA THR A 52 -1.58 21.45 -13.78
C THR A 52 -2.49 20.81 -12.73
N ASP A 53 -3.79 21.09 -12.77
CA ASP A 53 -4.80 20.54 -11.86
C ASP A 53 -5.52 19.32 -12.48
N PHE A 54 -5.74 18.28 -11.66
CA PHE A 54 -6.37 17.04 -12.11
C PHE A 54 -7.87 17.22 -12.42
N SER A 55 -8.59 17.98 -11.60
CA SER A 55 -10.03 18.19 -11.77
C SER A 55 -10.31 18.94 -13.08
N THR A 56 -9.55 20.00 -13.33
CA THR A 56 -9.62 20.79 -14.56
C THR A 56 -9.26 19.94 -15.79
N TRP A 57 -8.25 19.07 -15.68
CA TRP A 57 -7.84 18.20 -16.78
C TRP A 57 -8.89 17.13 -17.14
N LEU A 58 -9.55 16.54 -16.15
CA LEU A 58 -10.64 15.57 -16.35
C LEU A 58 -11.90 16.22 -16.95
N SER A 59 -12.14 17.49 -16.65
CA SER A 59 -13.27 18.27 -17.19
C SER A 59 -13.08 18.73 -18.63
N PHE A 60 -11.91 18.49 -19.24
CA PHE A 60 -11.72 18.82 -20.65
C PHE A 60 -12.60 17.96 -21.54
N GLU A 61 -13.39 18.62 -22.38
CA GLU A 61 -14.20 17.93 -23.38
C GLU A 61 -13.31 17.15 -24.36
N GLY A 62 -13.78 15.94 -24.70
CA GLY A 62 -13.18 15.08 -25.71
C GLY A 62 -12.96 15.83 -27.04
N CYS A 63 -11.97 15.39 -27.81
CA CYS A 63 -11.61 16.03 -29.08
C CYS A 63 -12.11 15.27 -30.31
N THR A 64 -12.73 14.11 -30.13
CA THR A 64 -13.16 13.23 -31.23
C THR A 64 -14.58 12.75 -30.98
N ARG A 65 -15.38 12.71 -32.03
CA ARG A 65 -16.74 12.14 -32.04
C ARG A 65 -16.67 10.69 -32.52
N GLY A 66 -17.44 9.81 -31.89
CA GLY A 66 -17.52 8.39 -32.22
C GLY A 66 -18.67 7.70 -31.49
N PRO A 67 -18.86 6.39 -31.68
CA PRO A 67 -19.78 5.61 -30.86
C PRO A 67 -19.25 5.45 -29.43
N HIS A 68 -20.16 5.28 -28.48
CA HIS A 68 -19.82 4.89 -27.12
C HIS A 68 -19.21 3.48 -27.08
N ASN A 69 -18.23 3.28 -26.19
CA ASN A 69 -17.58 1.99 -25.99
C ASN A 69 -18.09 1.32 -24.69
N PRO A 70 -18.79 0.17 -24.77
CA PRO A 70 -19.24 -0.57 -23.58
C PRO A 70 -18.14 -1.42 -22.94
N ASP A 71 -17.02 -1.64 -23.64
CA ASP A 71 -15.98 -2.55 -23.19
C ASP A 71 -15.07 -1.86 -22.18
N LYS A 72 -15.10 -2.37 -20.95
CA LYS A 72 -14.15 -1.95 -19.92
C LYS A 72 -12.74 -2.37 -20.36
N PRO A 73 -11.80 -1.43 -20.58
CA PRO A 73 -10.44 -1.81 -20.89
C PRO A 73 -9.91 -2.69 -19.75
N CYS A 74 -9.39 -3.86 -20.12
CA CYS A 74 -8.70 -4.71 -19.17
C CYS A 74 -7.46 -3.94 -18.68
N ASN A 75 -7.27 -3.83 -17.37
CA ASN A 75 -6.06 -3.24 -16.80
C ASN A 75 -4.87 -4.22 -16.90
N ASP A 76 -4.75 -4.95 -18.00
CA ASP A 76 -3.52 -5.64 -18.35
C ASP A 76 -2.56 -4.56 -18.82
N VAL A 77 -1.90 -3.91 -17.87
CA VAL A 77 -0.73 -3.09 -18.17
C VAL A 77 0.20 -4.03 -18.93
N PRO A 78 0.45 -3.82 -20.24
CA PRO A 78 1.51 -4.56 -20.88
C PRO A 78 2.74 -4.21 -20.06
N LYS A 79 3.39 -5.22 -19.46
CA LYS A 79 4.77 -5.06 -19.00
C LYS A 79 5.49 -4.63 -20.25
N VAL A 80 5.66 -3.32 -20.42
CA VAL A 80 6.54 -2.79 -21.45
C VAL A 80 7.86 -3.41 -21.06
N LEU A 81 8.27 -4.42 -21.82
CA LEU A 81 9.64 -4.87 -21.89
C LEU A 81 10.39 -3.69 -22.49
N LEU A 82 10.56 -2.63 -21.69
CA LEU A 82 11.73 -1.80 -21.78
C LEU A 82 12.83 -2.82 -21.66
N SER A 83 13.51 -3.10 -22.77
CA SER A 83 14.82 -3.70 -22.76
C SER A 83 15.70 -2.76 -21.94
N GLN A 84 15.58 -2.89 -20.61
CA GLN A 84 16.54 -2.35 -19.69
C GLN A 84 17.84 -3.05 -20.08
N PRO A 85 18.93 -2.30 -20.30
CA PRO A 85 20.23 -2.95 -20.36
C PRO A 85 20.35 -3.80 -19.09
N GLU A 86 20.77 -5.06 -19.25
CA GLU A 86 21.12 -5.94 -18.14
C GLU A 86 22.26 -5.27 -17.37
N VAL A 87 21.91 -4.41 -16.44
CA VAL A 87 22.83 -3.92 -15.42
C VAL A 87 22.66 -4.93 -14.31
N ASP A 88 23.68 -5.78 -14.14
CA ASP A 88 23.83 -6.67 -13.00
C ASP A 88 23.22 -6.01 -11.75
N GLU A 89 22.24 -6.69 -11.13
CA GLU A 89 21.65 -6.30 -9.85
C GLU A 89 22.73 -6.35 -8.76
N LYS A 90 23.66 -5.40 -8.77
CA LYS A 90 24.54 -5.14 -7.65
C LYS A 90 23.69 -4.39 -6.64
N MET A 91 23.12 -5.17 -5.71
CA MET A 91 22.57 -4.68 -4.46
C MET A 91 23.53 -3.63 -3.90
N ILE A 92 23.10 -2.37 -3.88
CA ILE A 92 23.92 -1.26 -3.44
C ILE A 92 23.99 -1.36 -1.91
N VAL A 93 25.04 -2.01 -1.41
CA VAL A 93 25.39 -1.97 0.00
C VAL A 93 25.76 -0.53 0.32
N TRP A 94 24.94 0.16 1.11
CA TRP A 94 25.23 1.52 1.53
C TRP A 94 26.29 1.50 2.63
N ASN A 95 27.52 1.91 2.30
CA ASN A 95 28.68 1.91 3.21
C ASN A 95 28.63 2.98 4.33
N GLY A 96 27.47 3.32 4.89
CA GLY A 96 27.44 4.02 6.18
C GLY A 96 27.87 5.49 6.14
N LEU A 97 27.79 6.20 5.00
CA LEU A 97 28.43 7.52 4.87
C LEU A 97 27.72 8.71 5.57
N ASN A 98 26.68 8.46 6.37
CA ASN A 98 26.13 9.45 7.30
C ASN A 98 26.25 8.91 8.73
N LYS A 99 27.47 8.95 9.29
CA LYS A 99 27.59 8.91 10.75
C LYS A 99 26.92 10.18 11.28
N PRO A 100 25.99 10.10 12.24
CA PRO A 100 25.49 11.28 12.92
C PRO A 100 26.67 12.11 13.38
N ALA A 101 26.64 13.43 13.15
CA ALA A 101 27.68 14.31 13.65
C ALA A 101 27.88 14.04 15.16
N GLU A 102 29.13 13.90 15.60
CA GLU A 102 29.43 13.73 17.02
C GLU A 102 28.80 14.90 17.78
N ARG A 103 27.86 14.57 18.66
CA ARG A 103 27.29 15.55 19.58
C ARG A 103 28.42 15.92 20.52
N SER A 104 28.85 17.17 20.50
CA SER A 104 29.85 17.64 21.46
C SER A 104 29.34 17.40 22.88
N GLU A 105 30.09 16.64 23.66
CA GLU A 105 29.91 16.43 25.11
C GLU A 105 30.27 17.71 25.90
N ALA A 106 29.85 18.87 25.39
CA ALA A 106 30.01 20.14 26.05
C ALA A 106 28.68 20.49 26.72
N HIS A 107 28.54 20.02 27.95
CA HIS A 107 27.92 20.66 29.12
C HIS A 107 27.52 19.53 30.08
N ASN A 108 28.11 19.52 31.27
CA ASN A 108 27.73 18.69 32.41
C ASN A 108 26.26 18.98 32.77
N ARG A 109 25.34 18.32 32.08
CA ARG A 109 23.91 18.40 32.32
C ARG A 109 23.57 17.30 33.31
N GLU A 110 23.45 17.68 34.56
CA GLU A 110 22.98 16.78 35.61
C GLU A 110 21.59 16.25 35.23
N ARG A 111 21.50 14.94 35.03
CA ARG A 111 20.26 14.27 34.62
C ARG A 111 19.35 14.19 35.84
N VAL A 112 18.40 15.10 35.95
CA VAL A 112 17.38 15.04 36.98
C VAL A 112 16.26 14.11 36.53
N SER A 113 15.90 13.14 37.37
CA SER A 113 14.72 12.30 37.14
C SER A 113 13.46 13.13 37.39
N LEU A 114 12.70 13.42 36.34
CA LEU A 114 11.41 14.07 36.47
C LEU A 114 10.37 13.03 36.90
N SER A 115 9.67 13.30 38.00
CA SER A 115 8.50 12.52 38.39
C SER A 115 7.33 12.89 37.48
N VAL A 116 7.13 12.10 36.43
CA VAL A 116 5.95 12.23 35.57
C VAL A 116 4.74 11.73 36.35
N GLN A 117 3.85 12.65 36.73
CA GLN A 117 2.53 12.30 37.26
C GLN A 117 1.61 12.06 36.07
N MET A 118 1.09 10.84 35.91
CA MET A 118 0.10 10.55 34.88
C MET A 118 -1.20 11.30 35.21
N THR A 119 -1.74 12.02 34.21
CA THR A 119 -3.06 12.63 34.35
C THR A 119 -4.15 11.56 34.32
N GLU A 120 -5.29 11.83 34.96
CA GLU A 120 -6.44 10.89 34.98
C GLU A 120 -6.91 10.52 33.56
N SER A 121 -6.84 11.46 32.61
CA SER A 121 -7.16 11.20 31.21
C SER A 121 -6.18 10.24 30.55
N SER A 122 -4.88 10.32 30.87
CA SER A 122 -3.86 9.37 30.40
C SER A 122 -4.09 7.97 30.97
N CYS A 123 -4.48 7.86 32.25
CA CYS A 123 -4.82 6.57 32.86
C CYS A 123 -6.04 5.94 32.19
N LYS A 124 -7.12 6.70 32.00
CA LYS A 124 -8.34 6.21 31.32
C LYS A 124 -8.08 5.81 29.87
N ALA A 125 -7.23 6.56 29.15
CA ALA A 125 -6.83 6.21 27.78
C ALA A 125 -6.00 4.92 27.73
N LEU A 126 -5.14 4.69 28.73
CA LEU A 126 -4.38 3.45 28.84
C LEU A 126 -5.28 2.27 29.19
N GLU A 127 -6.19 2.44 30.15
CA GLU A 127 -7.16 1.41 30.55
C GLU A 127 -8.09 1.02 29.39
N SER A 128 -8.60 1.98 28.62
CA SER A 128 -9.44 1.69 27.46
C SER A 128 -8.69 0.96 26.35
N GLU A 129 -7.43 1.30 26.10
CA GLU A 129 -6.59 0.58 25.14
C GLU A 129 -6.26 -0.85 25.63
N LEU A 130 -6.02 -1.04 26.93
CA LEU A 130 -5.82 -2.37 27.52
C LEU A 130 -7.08 -3.23 27.40
N GLN A 131 -8.26 -2.66 27.62
CA GLN A 131 -9.53 -3.37 27.48
C GLN A 131 -9.80 -3.75 26.01
N ARG A 132 -9.61 -2.80 25.08
CA ARG A 132 -9.70 -3.06 23.64
C ARG A 132 -8.76 -4.18 23.19
N ARG A 133 -7.55 -4.26 23.75
CA ARG A 133 -6.61 -5.34 23.45
C ARG A 133 -7.09 -6.70 23.93
N LYS A 134 -7.69 -6.78 25.13
CA LYS A 134 -8.26 -8.04 25.65
C LYS A 134 -9.38 -8.57 24.75
N GLU A 135 -10.32 -7.70 24.38
CA GLU A 135 -11.43 -8.05 23.48
C GLU A 135 -10.91 -8.56 22.12
N ASN A 136 -9.87 -7.93 21.57
CA ASN A 136 -9.27 -8.41 20.32
C ASN A 136 -8.59 -9.79 20.46
N VAL A 137 -7.99 -10.10 21.62
CA VAL A 137 -7.40 -11.43 21.89
C VAL A 137 -8.49 -12.50 21.96
N GLU A 138 -9.63 -12.20 22.57
CA GLU A 138 -10.79 -13.11 22.61
C GLU A 138 -11.36 -13.38 21.20
N ILE A 139 -11.46 -12.34 20.36
CA ILE A 139 -11.87 -12.48 18.95
C ILE A 139 -10.87 -13.32 18.14
N ILE A 140 -9.56 -13.19 18.41
CA ILE A 140 -8.54 -14.02 17.75
C ILE A 140 -8.76 -15.51 18.06
N ASP A 141 -9.03 -15.84 19.31
CA ASP A 141 -9.25 -17.23 19.76
C ASP A 141 -10.51 -17.83 19.12
N GLU A 142 -11.58 -17.04 18.98
CA GLU A 142 -12.78 -17.47 18.24
C GLU A 142 -12.53 -17.66 16.74
N ILE A 143 -11.76 -16.78 16.09
CA ILE A 143 -11.40 -16.91 14.65
C ILE A 143 -10.48 -18.11 14.41
N GLN A 144 -9.58 -18.43 15.33
CA GLN A 144 -8.75 -19.63 15.23
C GLN A 144 -9.58 -20.92 15.34
N ASN A 145 -10.72 -20.87 16.02
CA ASN A 145 -11.69 -21.97 16.08
C ASN A 145 -12.61 -22.04 14.84
N LEU A 146 -12.65 -20.99 13.99
CA LEU A 146 -13.30 -21.02 12.69
C LEU A 146 -12.41 -21.78 11.69
N LYS A 147 -12.98 -22.83 11.10
CA LYS A 147 -12.33 -23.76 10.17
C LYS A 147 -11.57 -23.02 9.06
N LEU A 148 -10.24 -22.99 9.14
CA LEU A 148 -9.36 -22.34 8.17
C LEU A 148 -9.60 -22.93 6.77
N LEU A 149 -9.91 -22.06 5.79
CA LEU A 149 -10.21 -22.49 4.43
C LEU A 149 -8.92 -22.79 3.67
N ILE A 150 -8.92 -23.92 2.95
CA ILE A 150 -7.87 -24.25 1.99
C ILE A 150 -7.78 -23.11 0.95
N GLY A 151 -6.56 -22.63 0.71
CA GLY A 151 -6.27 -21.47 -0.11
C GLY A 151 -6.03 -20.17 0.67
N THR A 152 -6.19 -20.17 2.00
CA THR A 152 -5.90 -18.97 2.83
C THR A 152 -4.42 -18.60 2.75
N GLY A 153 -4.12 -17.37 2.35
CA GLY A 153 -2.74 -16.88 2.22
C GLY A 153 -2.11 -16.56 3.58
N CYS A 154 -0.80 -16.78 3.70
CA CYS A 154 -0.03 -16.31 4.84
C CYS A 154 -0.03 -14.78 4.89
N THR A 155 -0.16 -14.25 6.10
CA THR A 155 -0.36 -12.82 6.34
C THR A 155 0.90 -12.10 6.76
N ASN A 156 1.96 -12.86 7.08
CA ASN A 156 3.29 -12.34 7.35
C ASN A 156 3.86 -11.64 6.11
N ASN A 157 4.60 -10.55 6.33
CA ASN A 157 5.16 -9.74 5.26
C ASN A 157 6.08 -10.56 4.34
N ALA A 158 5.89 -10.42 3.02
CA ALA A 158 6.61 -11.12 1.94
C ALA A 158 6.42 -12.65 1.86
N CYS A 159 5.70 -13.28 2.80
CA CYS A 159 5.39 -14.70 2.67
C CYS A 159 4.29 -14.91 1.64
N LYS A 160 4.54 -15.73 0.62
CA LYS A 160 3.61 -16.05 -0.47
C LYS A 160 2.93 -17.42 -0.31
N ALA A 161 3.12 -18.08 0.84
CA ALA A 161 2.54 -19.40 1.08
C ALA A 161 1.01 -19.34 1.21
N THR A 162 0.37 -20.41 0.77
CA THR A 162 -1.08 -20.62 0.89
C THR A 162 -1.35 -21.89 1.67
N TYR A 163 -2.34 -21.86 2.56
CA TYR A 163 -2.73 -22.98 3.39
C TYR A 163 -3.35 -24.09 2.52
N THR A 164 -2.73 -25.26 2.46
CA THR A 164 -3.29 -26.46 1.78
C THR A 164 -3.79 -27.51 2.75
N GLY A 165 -3.43 -27.39 4.03
CA GLY A 165 -3.72 -28.36 5.08
C GLY A 165 -2.73 -28.27 6.23
N PRO A 166 -2.87 -29.11 7.27
CA PRO A 166 -2.00 -29.11 8.45
C PRO A 166 -0.51 -29.32 8.14
N GLU A 167 -0.19 -29.94 7.00
CA GLU A 167 1.19 -30.11 6.53
C GLU A 167 1.87 -28.77 6.21
N THR A 168 1.10 -27.76 5.79
CA THR A 168 1.65 -26.41 5.51
C THR A 168 1.98 -25.63 6.76
N ASP A 169 1.43 -25.99 7.92
CA ASP A 169 1.77 -25.37 9.21
C ASP A 169 3.18 -25.73 9.68
N LEU A 170 3.69 -26.88 9.21
CA LEU A 170 5.04 -27.36 9.51
C LEU A 170 6.11 -26.75 8.59
N GLN A 171 5.70 -26.08 7.50
CA GLN A 171 6.62 -25.43 6.58
C GLN A 171 7.20 -24.15 7.19
N GLU A 172 8.42 -23.83 6.79
CA GLU A 172 9.12 -22.64 7.26
C GLU A 172 8.55 -21.38 6.59
N CYS A 173 8.08 -20.43 7.40
CA CYS A 173 7.66 -19.12 6.91
C CYS A 173 8.85 -18.17 6.85
N LEU A 174 9.29 -17.83 5.64
CA LEU A 174 10.23 -16.73 5.41
C LEU A 174 9.48 -15.41 5.32
N HIS A 175 9.70 -14.52 6.29
CA HIS A 175 9.02 -13.23 6.33
C HIS A 175 9.90 -12.08 6.85
N HIS A 176 9.38 -10.86 6.75
CA HIS A 176 9.93 -9.67 7.39
C HIS A 176 9.17 -9.35 8.68
N PRO A 177 9.80 -9.40 9.88
CA PRO A 177 9.15 -9.01 11.13
C PRO A 177 9.03 -7.49 11.28
N GLY A 178 9.81 -6.71 10.51
CA GLY A 178 9.78 -5.26 10.52
C GLY A 178 8.69 -4.66 9.63
N ASN A 179 8.68 -3.33 9.56
CA ASN A 179 7.72 -2.55 8.77
C ASN A 179 8.34 -2.10 7.45
N ALA A 180 7.51 -1.91 6.43
CA ALA A 180 7.91 -1.30 5.17
C ALA A 180 8.23 0.18 5.39
N ILE A 181 9.39 0.63 4.91
CA ILE A 181 9.84 2.03 4.98
C ILE A 181 10.04 2.55 3.55
N PHE A 182 9.46 3.72 3.31
CA PHE A 182 9.58 4.46 2.05
C PHE A 182 10.11 5.86 2.35
N HIS A 183 11.41 6.10 2.21
CA HIS A 183 12.02 7.43 2.37
C HIS A 183 13.04 7.70 1.27
N GLU A 184 13.10 8.95 0.80
CA GLU A 184 14.10 9.41 -0.18
C GLU A 184 14.17 8.56 -1.47
N GLY A 185 13.02 8.06 -1.94
CA GLY A 185 12.94 7.19 -3.12
C GLY A 185 13.39 5.74 -2.90
N MET A 186 13.87 5.40 -1.70
CA MET A 186 14.24 4.05 -1.29
C MET A 186 13.07 3.34 -0.61
N LYS A 187 13.04 2.01 -0.78
CA LYS A 187 12.02 1.09 -0.31
C LYS A 187 12.70 -0.09 0.36
N PHE A 188 12.38 -0.35 1.64
CA PHE A 188 13.04 -1.41 2.40
C PHE A 188 12.25 -1.81 3.64
N TRP A 189 12.64 -2.91 4.26
CA TRP A 189 12.05 -3.38 5.51
C TRP A 189 12.91 -2.98 6.70
N SER A 190 12.32 -2.47 7.77
CA SER A 190 13.05 -2.00 8.98
C SER A 190 13.84 -3.11 9.70
N CYS A 191 13.59 -4.38 9.40
CA CYS A 191 14.21 -5.54 10.01
C CYS A 191 15.52 -5.99 9.32
N CYS A 192 15.85 -5.44 8.14
CA CYS A 192 17.07 -5.79 7.43
C CYS A 192 17.54 -4.64 6.53
N GLU A 193 18.79 -4.68 6.07
CA GLU A 193 19.41 -3.56 5.34
C GLU A 193 19.21 -3.61 3.82
N ARG A 194 18.33 -4.51 3.33
CA ARG A 194 18.06 -4.65 1.89
C ARG A 194 17.18 -3.51 1.40
N LYS A 195 17.75 -2.63 0.58
CA LYS A 195 17.08 -1.46 0.01
C LYS A 195 16.95 -1.58 -1.50
N THR A 196 15.81 -1.17 -2.03
CA THR A 196 15.56 -1.08 -3.47
C THR A 196 14.93 0.26 -3.80
N THR A 197 15.17 0.77 -5.00
CA THR A 197 14.46 1.93 -5.54
C THR A 197 13.19 1.51 -6.27
N ASP A 198 13.18 0.32 -6.88
CA ASP A 198 12.02 -0.27 -7.54
C ASP A 198 11.04 -0.91 -6.54
N PHE A 199 9.73 -0.73 -6.80
CA PHE A 199 8.65 -1.24 -5.95
C PHE A 199 8.39 -2.74 -6.19
N GLY A 200 8.53 -3.22 -7.43
CA GLY A 200 8.41 -4.65 -7.74
C GLY A 200 9.48 -5.45 -7.02
N ALA A 201 10.74 -5.02 -7.14
CA ALA A 201 11.87 -5.58 -6.43
C ALA A 201 11.67 -5.57 -4.90
N PHE A 202 11.03 -4.53 -4.34
CA PHE A 202 10.68 -4.46 -2.92
C PHE A 202 9.68 -5.55 -2.50
N LEU A 203 8.61 -5.77 -3.28
CA LEU A 203 7.60 -6.79 -3.00
C LEU A 203 8.15 -8.22 -3.17
N ASP A 204 9.13 -8.39 -4.05
CA ASP A 204 9.77 -9.69 -4.31
C ASP A 204 10.94 -10.00 -3.37
N GLN A 205 11.32 -9.08 -2.46
CA GLN A 205 12.32 -9.37 -1.44
C GLN A 205 11.86 -10.54 -0.57
N LEU A 206 12.64 -11.63 -0.57
CA LEU A 206 12.43 -12.77 0.32
C LEU A 206 12.53 -12.34 1.78
N GLY A 207 11.73 -12.93 2.69
CA GLY A 207 11.82 -12.63 4.11
C GLY A 207 13.22 -12.78 4.71
N CYS A 208 13.60 -11.91 5.65
CA CYS A 208 14.89 -11.99 6.34
C CYS A 208 14.87 -12.88 7.59
N SER A 209 13.70 -13.34 8.01
CA SER A 209 13.53 -14.12 9.25
C SER A 209 12.68 -15.36 8.99
N ARG A 210 12.94 -16.39 9.78
CA ARG A 210 12.25 -17.69 9.75
C ARG A 210 11.29 -17.75 10.92
N GLY A 211 10.08 -18.22 10.67
CA GLY A 211 9.04 -18.36 11.69
C GLY A 211 7.93 -19.31 11.25
N LYS A 212 6.81 -19.27 11.98
CA LYS A 212 5.58 -19.99 11.62
C LYS A 212 4.70 -19.14 10.72
N HIS A 213 3.92 -19.79 9.87
CA HIS A 213 2.92 -19.10 9.06
C HIS A 213 1.84 -18.47 9.96
N CYS A 214 1.33 -17.32 9.54
CA CYS A 214 0.21 -16.65 10.20
C CYS A 214 -0.94 -16.57 9.20
N TRP A 215 -1.99 -17.38 9.37
CA TRP A 215 -3.09 -17.46 8.41
C TRP A 215 -4.23 -16.48 8.69
N THR A 216 -4.21 -15.84 9.86
CA THR A 216 -5.26 -14.92 10.30
C THR A 216 -4.68 -13.53 10.49
N LYS A 217 -5.07 -12.58 9.63
CA LYS A 217 -4.74 -11.17 9.82
C LYS A 217 -5.83 -10.57 10.69
N VAL A 218 -5.58 -10.46 11.99
CA VAL A 218 -6.48 -9.67 12.82
C VAL A 218 -6.17 -8.22 12.52
N CYS A 219 -6.95 -7.65 11.61
CA CYS A 219 -6.98 -6.23 11.35
C CYS A 219 -7.49 -5.56 12.63
N PHE A 220 -6.58 -5.23 13.54
CA PHE A 220 -6.88 -4.30 14.61
C PHE A 220 -7.32 -2.99 13.93
N ASN A 221 -8.61 -2.70 13.95
CA ASN A 221 -9.11 -1.35 13.70
C ASN A 221 -8.51 -0.45 14.79
N PHE A 222 -7.30 0.04 14.57
CA PHE A 222 -6.88 1.31 15.15
C PHE A 222 -7.73 2.33 14.40
N GLY A 223 -8.78 2.80 15.08
CA GLY A 223 -9.69 3.79 14.51
C GLY A 223 -8.92 4.90 13.80
N ASN A 224 -9.41 5.27 12.63
CA ASN A 224 -8.87 6.32 11.75
C ASN A 224 -8.13 7.42 12.51
N PHE A 225 -6.81 7.34 12.52
CA PHE A 225 -5.95 8.45 12.89
C PHE A 225 -4.91 8.60 11.78
N PHE A 226 -5.34 9.26 10.70
CA PHE A 226 -4.43 9.93 9.79
C PHE A 226 -3.83 11.11 10.55
N ILE A 227 -2.66 10.94 11.19
CA ILE A 227 -1.84 12.09 11.60
C ILE A 227 -0.92 12.45 10.45
N PHE A 228 -1.29 13.52 9.75
CA PHE A 228 -0.33 14.33 9.03
C PHE A 228 0.57 15.03 10.06
N GLY A 229 1.85 14.67 10.06
CA GLY A 229 2.92 15.45 10.69
C GLY A 229 3.31 15.05 12.11
N GLY A 230 4.59 14.69 12.25
CA GLY A 230 5.35 14.92 13.49
C GLY A 230 5.21 13.86 14.59
N SER A 231 6.27 13.07 14.77
CA SER A 231 6.59 12.28 15.96
C SER A 231 5.68 11.07 16.24
N LEU A 232 6.04 9.93 15.61
CA LEU A 232 5.56 8.62 16.04
C LEU A 232 6.35 8.20 17.28
N ILE A 233 5.74 8.25 18.45
CA ILE A 233 6.25 7.55 19.63
C ILE A 233 5.98 6.06 19.40
N TYR A 234 6.99 5.34 18.92
CA TYR A 234 6.97 3.88 18.86
C TYR A 234 7.07 3.33 20.29
N LEU A 235 5.95 2.89 20.84
CA LEU A 235 5.99 1.85 21.87
C LEU A 235 6.27 0.53 21.15
N THR A 236 7.55 0.16 21.07
CA THR A 236 8.00 -1.17 20.66
C THR A 236 7.44 -2.18 21.65
N LEU A 237 6.39 -2.90 21.26
CA LEU A 237 6.04 -4.16 21.91
C LEU A 237 6.86 -5.26 21.23
N ASN A 238 7.95 -5.64 21.89
CA ASN A 238 8.58 -6.94 21.70
C ASN A 238 7.54 -8.01 22.02
N ASN A 239 6.79 -8.44 21.02
CA ASN A 239 6.02 -9.68 21.12
C ASN A 239 6.97 -10.85 20.86
N ASN A 240 7.76 -11.18 21.87
CA ASN A 240 8.15 -12.56 22.13
C ASN A 240 6.86 -13.33 22.49
N CYS A 241 6.09 -13.72 21.48
CA CYS A 241 5.03 -14.69 21.65
C CYS A 241 5.51 -15.99 20.99
N CYS A 242 5.46 -17.06 21.77
CA CYS A 242 5.91 -18.44 21.50
C CYS A 242 7.39 -18.73 21.82
N GLN A 243 7.68 -18.89 23.11
CA GLN A 243 8.48 -20.04 23.56
C GLN A 243 7.65 -21.32 23.45
#